data_AF-A0A971HCR9-F1
#
_entry.id   AF-A0A971HCR9-F1
#
_cell.length_a   1.000
_cell.length_b   1.000
_cell.length_c   1.000
_cell.angle_alpha   90.00
_cell.angle_beta   90.00
_cell.angle_gamma   90.00
#
_symmetry.space_group_name_H-M   'P 1'
#
loop_
_entity.id
_entity.type
_entity.pdbx_description
1 polymer ?
#
loop_
_entity_poly.entity_id
_entity_poly.type
_entity_poly.pdbx_seq_one_letter_code
_entity_poly.pdbx_strand_id
1 'polypeptide(L)'
;MVPQYVSQWWLMTQARVFAFGDFCQIPEVSTAETKRELAGFQHDLKIPQTNYVSGYGVKVLKKLAHQHLETVLRSDNEIALLCDDLRDFTKTKSDIVKTIRDWSEKTDNVQYSTSLEDLETDPSWQIIAYTNKMCSYINNQLCVGGDYPDLSDKIILFDNLNPLKMYNGDVLMFGDFLQNIARYNNPKQKRRIYVCMKWDGKMPRKDSPNPIERNFFNIYIQFKQALDEVNSRRMYGLASIIEASGRAEGQIKGWLEDIEIMRKEEPHNGKCFQNIVEKFYEIDRDMGQYIADMSEPVPQLYVVNCGYGFAITCHKSQGSEFPNVCYLLEKFDKPLLYTGISRAKKKVKVIN
;
A
#
# COMPACT_ATOMS: atom_id res chain seq x y z
N MET A 1 -2.06 27.91 -0.20
CA MET A 1 -3.42 27.52 0.23
C MET A 1 -3.84 26.31 -0.57
N VAL A 2 -4.35 25.27 0.09
CA VAL A 2 -4.88 24.08 -0.59
C VAL A 2 -6.26 24.44 -1.14
N PRO A 3 -6.57 24.15 -2.41
CA PRO A 3 -7.91 24.34 -2.95
C PRO A 3 -8.96 23.54 -2.16
N GLN A 4 -10.09 24.19 -1.83
CA GLN A 4 -11.11 23.67 -0.91
C GLN A 4 -11.63 22.26 -1.28
N TYR A 5 -11.67 21.94 -2.58
CA TYR A 5 -12.10 20.63 -3.09
C TYR A 5 -11.09 19.50 -2.81
N VAL A 6 -9.79 19.80 -2.77
CA VAL A 6 -8.74 18.83 -2.39
C VAL A 6 -8.87 18.51 -0.90
N SER A 7 -9.16 19.51 -0.06
CA SER A 7 -9.45 19.31 1.36
C SER A 7 -10.73 18.51 1.64
N GLN A 8 -11.75 18.60 0.78
CA GLN A 8 -12.94 17.76 0.90
C GLN A 8 -12.67 16.31 0.47
N TRP A 9 -11.90 16.09 -0.61
CA TRP A 9 -11.42 14.76 -0.98
C TRP A 9 -10.52 14.12 0.10
N TRP A 10 -9.72 14.93 0.80
CA TRP A 10 -8.88 14.49 1.93
C TRP A 10 -9.66 14.02 3.15
N LEU A 11 -10.77 14.67 3.50
CA LEU A 11 -11.62 14.23 4.62
C LEU A 11 -12.31 12.89 4.33
N MET A 12 -12.41 12.50 3.06
CA MET A 12 -13.11 11.29 2.60
C MET A 12 -12.17 10.10 2.33
N THR A 13 -10.85 10.23 2.49
CA THR A 13 -9.89 9.15 2.23
C THR A 13 -8.82 9.04 3.34
N GLN A 14 -8.36 7.83 3.66
CA GLN A 14 -7.22 7.64 4.60
C GLN A 14 -5.84 7.81 3.92
N ALA A 15 -5.76 8.52 2.80
CA ALA A 15 -4.52 8.71 2.06
C ALA A 15 -3.61 9.75 2.74
N ARG A 16 -2.30 9.47 2.88
CA ARG A 16 -1.30 10.46 3.28
C ARG A 16 -0.68 11.10 2.04
N VAL A 17 -0.67 12.44 1.98
CA VAL A 17 0.12 13.21 1.02
C VAL A 17 1.49 13.52 1.64
N PHE A 18 2.57 13.29 0.88
CA PHE A 18 3.90 13.81 1.21
C PHE A 18 4.00 15.26 0.72
N ALA A 19 4.19 16.16 1.68
CA ALA A 19 4.60 17.57 1.58
C ALA A 19 4.43 18.29 0.21
N PHE A 20 3.45 19.19 0.13
CA PHE A 20 3.57 20.38 -0.71
C PHE A 20 4.15 21.48 0.18
N GLY A 21 5.43 21.82 0.00
CA GLY A 21 6.03 22.98 0.65
C GLY A 21 5.37 24.28 0.17
N ASP A 22 5.61 25.38 0.87
CA ASP A 22 5.01 26.70 0.58
C ASP A 22 5.27 27.23 -0.85
N PHE A 23 6.20 26.62 -1.58
CA PHE A 23 6.51 26.88 -2.99
C PHE A 23 5.57 26.21 -4.00
N CYS A 24 4.63 25.35 -3.56
CA CYS A 24 3.64 24.70 -4.42
C CYS A 24 2.30 25.46 -4.48
N GLN A 25 2.35 26.80 -4.52
CA GLN A 25 1.19 27.56 -4.98
C GLN A 25 1.06 27.36 -6.49
N ILE A 26 0.33 26.32 -6.88
CA ILE A 26 -0.04 26.09 -8.28
C ILE A 26 -0.88 27.29 -8.72
N PRO A 27 -0.43 28.10 -9.71
CA PRO A 27 -1.28 29.15 -10.25
C PRO A 27 -2.55 28.52 -10.83
N GLU A 28 -3.68 29.15 -10.59
CA GLU A 28 -4.99 28.66 -11.02
C GLU A 28 -5.03 28.55 -12.55
N VAL A 29 -4.91 27.33 -13.09
CA VAL A 29 -4.95 27.09 -14.53
C VAL A 29 -6.42 27.09 -14.97
N SER A 30 -6.92 28.25 -15.42
CA SER A 30 -8.29 28.38 -15.91
C SER A 30 -8.37 28.18 -17.43
N THR A 31 -8.17 26.96 -17.93
CA THR A 31 -8.49 26.66 -19.34
C THR A 31 -9.95 26.20 -19.49
N ALA A 32 -10.50 26.32 -20.69
CA ALA A 32 -11.85 25.84 -21.00
C ALA A 32 -11.99 24.32 -20.80
N GLU A 33 -10.90 23.55 -20.98
CA GLU A 33 -10.82 22.12 -20.66
C GLU A 33 -10.90 21.89 -19.15
N THR A 34 -10.14 22.63 -18.33
CA THR A 34 -10.18 22.47 -16.86
C THR A 34 -11.56 22.81 -16.27
N LYS A 35 -12.28 23.79 -16.83
CA LYS A 35 -13.66 24.10 -16.43
C LYS A 35 -14.65 22.97 -16.78
N ARG A 36 -14.45 22.32 -17.94
CA ARG A 36 -15.28 21.18 -18.38
C ARG A 36 -15.00 19.93 -17.54
N GLU A 37 -13.74 19.70 -17.17
CA GLU A 37 -13.31 18.62 -16.29
C GLU A 37 -13.79 18.79 -14.84
N LEU A 38 -13.78 20.02 -14.32
CA LEU A 38 -14.35 20.36 -12.99
C LEU A 38 -15.87 20.15 -12.93
N ALA A 39 -16.59 20.49 -14.01
CA ALA A 39 -18.02 20.25 -14.10
C ALA A 39 -18.37 18.75 -14.15
N GLY A 40 -17.54 17.94 -14.82
CA GLY A 40 -17.66 16.47 -14.81
C GLY A 40 -17.40 15.88 -13.42
N PHE A 41 -16.38 16.37 -12.71
CA PHE A 41 -16.06 15.94 -11.35
C PHE A 41 -17.18 16.25 -10.34
N GLN A 42 -17.85 17.40 -10.46
CA GLN A 42 -19.01 17.75 -9.63
C GLN A 42 -20.26 16.92 -9.94
N HIS A 43 -20.41 16.47 -11.18
CA HIS A 43 -21.45 15.53 -11.58
C HIS A 43 -21.22 14.14 -10.96
N ASP A 44 -19.96 13.67 -10.95
CA ASP A 44 -19.57 12.35 -10.45
C ASP A 44 -19.58 12.24 -8.91
N LEU A 45 -19.43 13.37 -8.20
CA LEU A 45 -19.58 13.46 -6.73
C LEU A 45 -21.01 13.23 -6.22
N LYS A 46 -22.01 13.14 -7.11
CA LYS A 46 -23.41 12.85 -6.74
C LYS A 46 -23.81 11.37 -6.89
N ILE A 47 -22.86 10.49 -7.21
CA ILE A 47 -23.13 9.05 -7.38
C ILE A 47 -23.04 8.35 -6.00
N PRO A 48 -23.99 7.46 -5.65
CA PRO A 48 -23.99 6.72 -4.38
C PRO A 48 -22.70 5.92 -4.14
N GLN A 49 -22.31 5.81 -2.86
CA GLN A 49 -21.04 5.27 -2.35
C GLN A 49 -20.64 3.85 -2.82
N THR A 50 -21.55 3.08 -3.41
CA THR A 50 -21.34 1.66 -3.74
C THR A 50 -20.68 1.41 -5.11
N ASN A 51 -20.55 2.43 -5.97
CA ASN A 51 -20.07 2.27 -7.35
C ASN A 51 -18.69 2.94 -7.63
N TYR A 52 -17.73 2.80 -6.72
CA TYR A 52 -16.40 3.38 -6.93
C TYR A 52 -15.61 2.60 -7.99
N VAL A 53 -15.41 3.21 -9.16
CA VAL A 53 -14.50 2.70 -10.20
C VAL A 53 -13.13 3.34 -10.01
N SER A 54 -12.12 2.52 -9.73
CA SER A 54 -10.72 2.93 -9.74
C SER A 54 -10.36 3.53 -11.11
N GLY A 55 -9.73 4.71 -11.16
CA GLY A 55 -9.03 5.10 -12.39
C GLY A 55 -8.71 6.57 -12.66
N TYR A 56 -9.25 7.54 -11.92
CA TYR A 56 -9.10 8.95 -12.34
C TYR A 56 -7.97 9.75 -11.66
N GLY A 57 -7.52 9.35 -10.48
CA GLY A 57 -6.41 10.03 -9.78
C GLY A 57 -5.03 9.84 -10.43
N VAL A 58 -4.83 8.72 -11.14
CA VAL A 58 -3.50 8.35 -11.67
C VAL A 58 -3.11 9.20 -12.88
N LYS A 59 -4.06 9.66 -13.72
CA LYS A 59 -3.74 10.48 -14.89
C LYS A 59 -3.37 11.91 -14.52
N VAL A 60 -4.06 12.52 -13.56
CA VAL A 60 -3.74 13.86 -13.05
C VAL A 60 -2.43 13.84 -12.27
N LEU A 61 -2.21 12.83 -11.41
CA LEU A 61 -0.92 12.64 -10.73
C LEU A 61 0.21 12.36 -11.71
N LYS A 62 0.00 11.59 -12.78
CA LYS A 62 1.00 11.40 -13.85
C LYS A 62 1.33 12.70 -14.58
N LYS A 63 0.32 13.54 -14.85
CA LYS A 63 0.49 14.84 -15.53
C LYS A 63 1.23 15.85 -14.63
N LEU A 64 0.87 15.90 -13.35
CA LEU A 64 1.56 16.72 -12.33
C LEU A 64 2.99 16.21 -12.07
N ALA A 65 3.20 14.90 -11.99
CA ALA A 65 4.54 14.31 -11.87
C ALA A 65 5.40 14.62 -13.10
N HIS A 66 4.81 14.60 -14.31
CA HIS A 66 5.50 15.02 -15.54
C HIS A 66 5.85 16.51 -15.54
N GLN A 67 4.95 17.36 -15.04
CA GLN A 67 5.16 18.81 -14.95
C GLN A 67 6.14 19.22 -13.83
N HIS A 68 6.33 18.36 -12.83
CA HIS A 68 7.26 18.57 -11.70
C HIS A 68 8.49 17.65 -11.73
N LEU A 69 8.82 17.04 -12.88
CA LEU A 69 10.02 16.21 -13.09
C LEU A 69 11.35 16.95 -12.83
N GLU A 70 11.31 18.27 -12.67
CA GLU A 70 12.44 19.11 -12.26
C GLU A 70 12.67 19.11 -10.74
N THR A 71 11.68 18.73 -9.95
CA THR A 71 11.68 18.78 -8.47
C THR A 71 11.57 17.43 -7.78
N VAL A 72 11.52 16.31 -8.53
CA VAL A 72 11.67 14.97 -7.95
C VAL A 72 13.13 14.81 -7.53
N LEU A 73 13.41 15.17 -6.27
CA LEU A 73 14.65 14.96 -5.51
C LEU A 73 15.75 14.25 -6.33
N ARG A 74 16.40 15.00 -7.22
CA ARG A 74 17.56 14.47 -7.93
C ARG A 74 18.69 14.51 -6.92
N SER A 75 19.33 13.37 -6.73
CA SER A 75 20.54 13.31 -5.93
C SER A 75 21.57 14.27 -6.52
N ASP A 76 22.21 15.10 -5.70
CA ASP A 76 23.32 15.96 -6.13
C ASP A 76 24.61 15.16 -6.37
N ASN A 77 24.51 14.00 -7.03
CA ASN A 77 25.60 13.05 -7.16
C ASN A 77 25.74 12.50 -8.58
N GLU A 78 26.85 11.82 -8.81
CA GLU A 78 27.24 11.26 -10.11
C GLU A 78 26.19 10.32 -10.72
N ILE A 79 25.33 9.71 -9.90
CA ILE A 79 24.22 8.88 -10.39
C ILE A 79 23.17 9.72 -11.10
N ALA A 80 22.86 10.93 -10.62
CA ALA A 80 21.95 11.83 -11.32
C ALA A 80 22.54 12.28 -12.66
N LEU A 81 23.83 12.62 -12.71
CA LEU A 81 24.50 12.99 -13.96
C LEU A 81 24.51 11.82 -14.97
N LEU A 82 24.78 10.60 -14.51
CA LEU A 82 24.60 9.39 -15.32
C LEU A 82 23.15 9.27 -15.82
N CYS A 83 22.15 9.44 -14.96
CA CYS A 83 20.74 9.39 -15.35
C CYS A 83 20.37 10.46 -16.39
N ASP A 84 20.95 11.66 -16.30
CA ASP A 84 20.77 12.75 -17.26
C ASP A 84 21.35 12.36 -18.62
N ASP A 85 22.58 11.82 -18.63
CA ASP A 85 23.23 11.31 -19.84
C ASP A 85 22.45 10.17 -20.51
N LEU A 86 21.77 9.34 -19.71
CA LEU A 86 20.95 8.24 -20.19
C LEU A 86 19.62 8.70 -20.79
N ARG A 87 19.20 9.96 -20.62
CA ARG A 87 17.97 10.48 -21.23
C ARG A 87 18.13 10.91 -22.68
N ASP A 88 19.35 11.02 -23.20
CA ASP A 88 19.61 11.42 -24.59
C ASP A 88 19.16 10.34 -25.60
N PHE A 89 17.93 10.45 -26.11
CA PHE A 89 17.26 9.52 -27.03
C PHE A 89 18.03 9.22 -28.34
N THR A 90 19.10 9.96 -28.65
CA THR A 90 19.95 9.71 -29.82
C THR A 90 21.02 8.65 -29.59
N LYS A 91 21.39 8.37 -28.33
CA LYS A 91 22.44 7.39 -27.99
C LYS A 91 22.02 5.95 -28.31
N THR A 92 22.94 5.20 -28.94
CA THR A 92 22.77 3.77 -29.20
C THR A 92 22.99 2.93 -27.93
N LYS A 93 22.68 1.63 -27.99
CA LYS A 93 23.00 0.67 -26.90
C LYS A 93 24.48 0.72 -26.53
N SER A 94 25.38 0.70 -27.52
CA SER A 94 26.82 0.74 -27.29
C SER A 94 27.25 2.03 -26.62
N ASP A 95 26.69 3.18 -27.04
CA ASP A 95 27.02 4.47 -26.44
C ASP A 95 26.58 4.55 -24.98
N ILE A 96 25.42 3.98 -24.66
CA ILE A 96 24.89 3.93 -23.30
C ILE A 96 25.74 3.01 -22.40
N VAL A 97 26.10 1.83 -22.88
CA VAL A 97 26.98 0.92 -22.12
C VAL A 97 28.37 1.55 -21.92
N LYS A 98 28.91 2.21 -22.95
CA LYS A 98 30.16 2.98 -22.83
C LYS A 98 30.03 4.08 -21.78
N THR A 99 28.94 4.86 -21.82
CA THR A 99 28.66 5.92 -20.83
C THR A 99 28.70 5.36 -19.39
N ILE A 100 28.05 4.22 -19.14
CA ILE A 100 28.04 3.59 -17.81
C ILE A 100 29.46 3.18 -17.39
N ARG A 101 30.24 2.61 -18.31
CA ARG A 101 31.64 2.22 -18.05
C ARG A 101 32.52 3.43 -17.73
N ASP A 102 32.43 4.47 -18.55
CA ASP A 102 33.18 5.72 -18.36
C ASP A 102 32.83 6.36 -16.99
N TRP A 103 31.57 6.26 -16.55
CA TRP A 103 31.16 6.69 -15.22
C TRP A 103 31.73 5.81 -14.10
N SER A 104 31.79 4.48 -14.30
CA SER A 104 32.38 3.56 -13.30
C SER A 104 33.89 3.76 -13.10
N GLU A 105 34.59 4.34 -14.08
CA GLU A 105 36.01 4.69 -13.96
C GLU A 105 36.23 6.03 -13.24
N LYS A 106 35.22 6.89 -13.18
CA LYS A 106 35.29 8.24 -12.60
C LYS A 106 34.91 8.30 -11.13
N THR A 107 34.13 7.35 -10.63
CA THR A 107 33.57 7.40 -9.27
C THR A 107 33.30 6.02 -8.69
N ASP A 108 33.53 5.87 -7.38
CA ASP A 108 33.20 4.64 -6.63
C ASP A 108 31.69 4.43 -6.43
N ASN A 109 30.87 5.43 -6.76
CA ASN A 109 29.41 5.37 -6.65
C ASN A 109 28.76 4.62 -7.82
N VAL A 110 29.49 4.43 -8.92
CA VAL A 110 29.02 3.71 -10.10
C VAL A 110 29.96 2.52 -10.32
N GLN A 111 29.40 1.32 -10.43
CA GLN A 111 30.16 0.10 -10.70
C GLN A 111 29.60 -0.56 -11.95
N TYR A 112 30.48 -1.17 -12.73
CA TYR A 112 30.12 -1.91 -13.95
C TYR A 112 30.77 -3.29 -13.93
N SER A 113 30.00 -4.31 -14.26
CA SER A 113 30.47 -5.67 -14.44
C SER A 113 29.76 -6.35 -15.62
N THR A 114 30.39 -7.39 -16.16
CA THR A 114 29.81 -8.31 -17.15
C THR A 114 29.64 -9.73 -16.59
N SER A 115 29.91 -9.94 -15.30
CA SER A 115 29.82 -11.24 -14.64
C SER A 115 28.66 -11.27 -13.65
N LEU A 116 27.82 -12.31 -13.73
CA LEU A 116 26.78 -12.55 -12.73
C LEU A 116 27.36 -12.96 -11.37
N GLU A 117 28.61 -13.44 -11.33
CA GLU A 117 29.30 -13.76 -10.07
C GLU A 117 29.53 -12.52 -9.19
N ASP A 118 29.53 -11.33 -9.81
CA ASP A 118 29.62 -10.05 -9.12
C ASP A 118 28.25 -9.59 -8.57
N LEU A 119 27.22 -10.42 -8.57
CA LEU A 119 25.91 -10.07 -8.01
C LEU A 119 26.03 -9.71 -6.53
N GLU A 120 25.45 -8.56 -6.15
CA GLU A 120 25.43 -8.13 -4.76
C GLU A 120 24.51 -9.03 -3.93
N THR A 121 25.07 -9.64 -2.88
CA THR A 121 24.34 -10.51 -1.95
C THR A 121 24.06 -9.84 -0.61
N ASP A 122 24.68 -8.68 -0.33
CA ASP A 122 24.47 -7.91 0.88
C ASP A 122 23.04 -7.33 0.91
N PRO A 123 22.24 -7.57 1.98
CA PRO A 123 20.89 -7.04 2.11
C PRO A 123 20.78 -5.51 2.08
N SER A 124 21.87 -4.74 2.17
CA SER A 124 21.85 -3.30 1.95
C SER A 124 21.66 -2.89 0.49
N TRP A 125 21.84 -3.82 -0.47
CA TRP A 125 21.62 -3.61 -1.89
C TRP A 125 20.24 -4.10 -2.32
N GLN A 126 19.57 -3.30 -3.14
CA GLN A 126 18.37 -3.75 -3.84
C GLN A 126 18.74 -4.24 -5.24
N ILE A 127 18.41 -5.49 -5.54
CA ILE A 127 18.60 -6.02 -6.89
C ILE A 127 17.38 -5.69 -7.73
N ILE A 128 17.61 -5.12 -8.91
CA ILE A 128 16.58 -4.77 -9.88
C ILE A 128 16.88 -5.51 -11.19
N ALA A 129 15.92 -6.30 -11.64
CA ALA A 129 16.04 -7.09 -12.87
C ALA A 129 14.95 -6.71 -13.89
N TYR A 130 15.12 -7.15 -15.13
CA TYR A 130 14.14 -6.90 -16.19
C TYR A 130 12.99 -7.91 -16.09
N THR A 131 13.31 -9.19 -15.89
CA THR A 131 12.34 -10.28 -15.95
C THR A 131 11.92 -10.78 -14.56
N ASN A 132 10.66 -11.21 -14.43
CA ASN A 132 10.21 -11.95 -13.24
C ASN A 132 11.01 -13.26 -13.07
N LYS A 133 11.41 -13.91 -14.17
CA LYS A 133 12.19 -15.15 -14.15
C LYS A 133 13.54 -14.95 -13.46
N MET A 134 14.27 -13.87 -13.80
CA MET A 134 15.54 -13.54 -13.15
C MET A 134 15.35 -13.16 -11.69
N CYS A 135 14.31 -12.38 -11.37
CA CYS A 135 13.99 -12.06 -9.97
C CYS A 135 13.77 -13.35 -9.15
N SER A 136 12.97 -14.28 -9.67
CA SER A 136 12.71 -15.56 -9.00
C SER A 136 13.97 -16.41 -8.84
N TYR A 137 14.83 -16.47 -9.87
CA TYR A 137 16.11 -17.18 -9.78
C TYR A 137 16.98 -16.64 -8.65
N ILE A 138 17.16 -15.31 -8.59
CA ILE A 138 17.98 -14.66 -7.57
C ILE A 138 17.36 -14.79 -6.17
N ASN A 139 16.05 -14.56 -6.06
CA ASN A 139 15.33 -14.71 -4.80
C ASN A 139 15.51 -16.12 -4.22
N ASN A 140 15.42 -17.17 -5.06
CA ASN A 140 15.62 -18.55 -4.63
C ASN A 140 17.06 -18.89 -4.23
N GLN A 141 18.05 -18.10 -4.67
CA GLN A 141 19.45 -18.29 -4.29
C GLN A 141 19.83 -17.53 -3.01
N LEU A 142 19.21 -16.37 -2.81
CA LEU A 142 19.54 -15.49 -1.68
C LEU A 142 18.64 -15.70 -0.47
N CYS A 143 17.45 -16.26 -0.65
CA CYS A 143 16.59 -16.56 0.48
C CYS A 143 17.24 -17.62 1.39
N VAL A 144 17.29 -17.29 2.68
CA VAL A 144 17.65 -18.21 3.75
C VAL A 144 16.43 -19.09 4.08
N GLY A 145 15.25 -18.48 4.07
CA GLY A 145 13.98 -19.19 4.11
C GLY A 145 13.80 -20.10 2.91
N GLY A 146 12.98 -21.14 3.09
CA GLY A 146 12.55 -22.02 2.01
C GLY A 146 11.13 -21.65 1.58
N ASP A 147 10.17 -22.50 1.95
CA ASP A 147 8.75 -22.30 1.66
C ASP A 147 8.12 -21.10 2.40
N TYR A 148 8.83 -20.51 3.36
CA TYR A 148 8.43 -19.35 4.15
C TYR A 148 9.69 -18.57 4.58
N PRO A 149 9.64 -17.23 4.66
CA PRO A 149 10.84 -16.43 4.88
C PRO A 149 11.41 -16.58 6.29
N ASP A 150 12.73 -16.51 6.38
CA ASP A 150 13.48 -16.29 7.61
C ASP A 150 13.46 -14.80 8.01
N LEU A 151 13.77 -14.48 9.27
CA LEU A 151 13.87 -13.11 9.76
C LEU A 151 14.90 -12.27 9.00
N SER A 152 15.96 -12.90 8.49
CA SER A 152 16.98 -12.25 7.66
C SER A 152 16.62 -12.16 6.18
N ASP A 153 15.44 -12.63 5.76
CA ASP A 153 15.04 -12.51 4.36
C ASP A 153 14.45 -11.15 4.05
N LYS A 154 14.69 -10.67 2.82
CA LYS A 154 13.96 -9.56 2.26
C LYS A 154 12.61 -10.02 1.72
N ILE A 155 11.57 -9.30 2.09
CA ILE A 155 10.23 -9.46 1.54
C ILE A 155 9.84 -8.22 0.74
N ILE A 156 8.96 -8.41 -0.24
CA ILE A 156 8.23 -7.35 -0.93
C ILE A 156 6.76 -7.42 -0.53
N LEU A 157 6.16 -6.26 -0.26
CA LEU A 157 4.73 -6.11 -0.01
C LEU A 157 3.97 -5.86 -1.32
N PHE A 158 2.85 -6.55 -1.51
CA PHE A 158 1.93 -6.31 -2.62
C PHE A 158 0.68 -5.54 -2.22
N ASP A 159 0.50 -5.28 -0.92
CA ASP A 159 -0.66 -4.61 -0.34
C ASP A 159 -0.24 -3.47 0.59
N ASN A 160 -1.15 -2.51 0.79
CA ASN A 160 -0.95 -1.40 1.72
C ASN A 160 -1.37 -1.77 3.14
N LEU A 161 -0.54 -1.35 4.10
CA LEU A 161 -0.72 -1.50 5.54
C LEU A 161 -0.68 -0.11 6.19
N ASN A 162 -1.69 0.70 5.89
CA ASN A 162 -1.71 2.13 6.24
C ASN A 162 -1.42 2.45 7.73
N PRO A 163 -1.99 1.73 8.73
CA PRO A 163 -1.69 2.03 10.13
C PRO A 163 -0.21 1.81 10.49
N LEU A 164 0.44 0.89 9.80
CA LEU A 164 1.86 0.56 9.96
C LEU A 164 2.78 1.40 9.07
N LYS A 165 2.21 2.25 8.20
CA LYS A 165 2.94 3.03 7.19
C LYS A 165 3.85 2.16 6.31
N MET A 166 3.36 0.97 5.96
CA MET A 166 3.99 0.09 4.98
C MET A 166 3.10 0.04 3.74
N TYR A 167 3.70 0.07 2.56
CA TYR A 167 3.01 0.30 1.30
C TYR A 167 3.37 -0.78 0.26
N ASN A 168 2.50 -0.91 -0.75
CA ASN A 168 2.76 -1.77 -1.90
C ASN A 168 4.07 -1.34 -2.59
N GLY A 169 4.94 -2.31 -2.84
CA GLY A 169 6.25 -2.10 -3.44
C GLY A 169 7.37 -1.85 -2.43
N ASP A 170 7.05 -1.73 -1.14
CA ASP A 170 8.07 -1.66 -0.10
C ASP A 170 8.83 -2.98 -0.02
N VAL A 171 10.16 -2.87 0.01
CA VAL A 171 11.06 -3.99 0.30
C VAL A 171 11.69 -3.75 1.65
N LEU A 172 11.59 -4.74 2.53
CA LEU A 172 12.10 -4.68 3.89
C LEU A 172 12.53 -6.06 4.38
N MET A 173 13.34 -6.08 5.43
CA MET A 173 13.67 -7.31 6.13
C MET A 173 12.42 -7.87 6.82
N PHE A 174 12.25 -9.19 6.80
CA PHE A 174 11.09 -9.82 7.41
C PHE A 174 11.04 -9.59 8.93
N GLY A 175 12.20 -9.59 9.60
CA GLY A 175 12.30 -9.20 11.00
C GLY A 175 11.73 -7.79 11.28
N ASP A 176 12.03 -6.82 10.42
CA ASP A 176 11.54 -5.45 10.56
C ASP A 176 10.03 -5.35 10.34
N PHE A 177 9.49 -6.14 9.40
CA PHE A 177 8.05 -6.26 9.19
C PHE A 177 7.32 -6.70 10.47
N LEU A 178 7.81 -7.78 11.10
CA LEU A 178 7.24 -8.28 12.35
C LEU A 178 7.39 -7.28 13.50
N GLN A 179 8.54 -6.62 13.61
CA GLN A 179 8.76 -5.59 14.63
C GLN A 179 7.83 -4.39 14.45
N ASN A 180 7.56 -3.95 13.22
CA ASN A 180 6.65 -2.85 12.95
C ASN A 180 5.22 -3.17 13.40
N ILE A 181 4.75 -4.40 13.14
CA ILE A 181 3.45 -4.89 13.65
C ILE A 181 3.43 -4.87 15.19
N ALA A 182 4.47 -5.39 15.83
CA ALA A 182 4.55 -5.47 17.29
C ALA A 182 4.60 -4.08 17.95
N ARG A 183 5.38 -3.14 17.39
CA ARG A 183 5.48 -1.75 17.86
C ARG A 183 4.14 -1.03 17.80
N TYR A 184 3.38 -1.24 16.73
CA TYR A 184 2.04 -0.66 16.62
C TYR A 184 1.10 -1.25 17.67
N ASN A 185 1.06 -2.57 17.84
CA ASN A 185 0.17 -3.24 18.79
C ASN A 185 0.62 -3.15 20.27
N ASN A 186 1.34 -2.09 20.64
CA ASN A 186 1.67 -1.80 22.03
C ASN A 186 0.38 -1.70 22.90
N PRO A 187 0.39 -2.20 24.16
CA PRO A 187 -0.76 -2.12 25.08
C PRO A 187 -1.42 -0.75 25.23
N LYS A 188 -0.71 0.35 24.94
CA LYS A 188 -1.27 1.71 24.99
C LYS A 188 -2.19 2.07 23.82
N GLN A 189 -2.23 1.27 22.74
CA GLN A 189 -3.11 1.55 21.60
C GLN A 189 -4.55 1.16 21.89
N LYS A 190 -5.48 2.07 21.61
CA LYS A 190 -6.93 1.84 21.76
C LYS A 190 -7.46 0.76 20.81
N ARG A 191 -6.83 0.58 19.65
CA ARG A 191 -7.25 -0.38 18.63
C ARG A 191 -6.10 -1.27 18.21
N ARG A 192 -6.23 -2.56 18.53
CA ARG A 192 -5.35 -3.60 18.01
C ARG A 192 -5.65 -3.83 16.53
N ILE A 193 -4.61 -3.92 15.72
CA ILE A 193 -4.72 -4.39 14.33
C ILE A 193 -4.25 -5.84 14.26
N TYR A 194 -4.98 -6.64 13.51
CA TYR A 194 -4.59 -8.01 13.19
C TYR A 194 -3.97 -8.00 11.81
N VAL A 195 -2.80 -8.62 11.66
CA VAL A 195 -2.12 -8.76 10.38
C VAL A 195 -1.99 -10.25 10.09
N CYS A 196 -2.51 -10.68 8.95
CA CYS A 196 -2.39 -12.03 8.45
C CYS A 196 -1.64 -11.99 7.13
N MET A 197 -0.45 -12.59 7.09
CA MET A 197 0.40 -12.60 5.91
C MET A 197 0.06 -13.78 5.01
N LYS A 198 -0.35 -13.48 3.78
CA LYS A 198 -0.35 -14.43 2.66
C LYS A 198 1.06 -14.50 2.08
N TRP A 199 1.59 -15.71 1.98
CA TRP A 199 2.90 -15.94 1.37
C TRP A 199 2.72 -16.52 -0.03
N ASP A 200 3.24 -15.83 -1.03
CA ASP A 200 3.07 -16.18 -2.46
C ASP A 200 1.60 -16.47 -2.82
N GLY A 201 0.71 -15.60 -2.37
CA GLY A 201 -0.74 -15.69 -2.60
C GLY A 201 -1.48 -16.75 -1.76
N LYS A 202 -0.79 -17.55 -0.95
CA LYS A 202 -1.39 -18.61 -0.13
C LYS A 202 -1.66 -18.12 1.29
N MET A 203 -2.82 -18.49 1.83
CA MET A 203 -3.15 -18.25 3.25
C MET A 203 -2.24 -19.09 4.16
N PRO A 204 -1.88 -18.56 5.35
CA PRO A 204 -1.09 -19.32 6.31
C PRO A 204 -1.86 -20.56 6.77
N ARG A 205 -1.13 -21.64 7.02
CA ARG A 205 -1.71 -22.94 7.39
C ARG A 205 -1.53 -23.27 8.87
N LYS A 206 -2.53 -23.96 9.44
CA LYS A 206 -2.50 -24.46 10.83
C LYS A 206 -1.39 -25.50 11.04
N ASP A 207 -1.22 -26.36 10.06
CA ASP A 207 -0.31 -27.52 10.02
C ASP A 207 1.05 -27.19 9.39
N SER A 208 1.34 -25.91 9.10
CA SER A 208 2.64 -25.53 8.57
C SER A 208 3.77 -25.95 9.53
N PRO A 209 4.89 -26.52 9.03
CA PRO A 209 6.06 -26.77 9.87
C PRO A 209 6.70 -25.46 10.37
N ASN A 210 6.51 -24.35 9.65
CA ASN A 210 7.06 -23.05 10.01
C ASN A 210 6.26 -22.39 11.16
N PRO A 211 6.90 -22.08 12.30
CA PRO A 211 6.21 -21.49 13.46
C PRO A 211 5.66 -20.09 13.20
N ILE A 212 6.28 -19.30 12.31
CA ILE A 212 5.84 -17.94 11.97
C ILE A 212 4.58 -17.99 11.11
N GLU A 213 4.53 -18.87 10.11
CA GLU A 213 3.32 -19.09 9.31
C GLU A 213 2.15 -19.54 10.22
N ARG A 214 2.40 -20.50 11.12
CA ARG A 214 1.39 -20.92 12.11
C ARG A 214 0.94 -19.77 13.01
N ASN A 215 1.84 -18.87 13.38
CA ASN A 215 1.48 -17.69 14.16
C ASN A 215 0.54 -16.76 13.40
N PHE A 216 0.77 -16.52 12.10
CA PHE A 216 -0.18 -15.75 11.28
C PHE A 216 -1.54 -16.43 11.14
N PHE A 217 -1.57 -17.77 11.03
CA PHE A 217 -2.82 -18.51 11.10
C PHE A 217 -3.54 -18.30 12.45
N ASN A 218 -2.81 -18.40 13.57
CA ASN A 218 -3.38 -18.18 14.90
C ASN A 218 -3.90 -16.75 15.07
N ILE A 219 -3.21 -15.73 14.56
CA ILE A 219 -3.67 -14.34 14.55
C ILE A 219 -5.00 -14.21 13.79
N TYR A 220 -5.13 -14.90 12.65
CA TYR A 220 -6.39 -14.92 11.88
C TYR A 220 -7.55 -15.55 12.67
N ILE A 221 -7.29 -16.63 13.42
CA ILE A 221 -8.30 -17.24 14.29
C ILE A 221 -8.66 -16.31 15.46
N GLN A 222 -7.68 -15.70 16.11
CA GLN A 222 -7.90 -14.72 17.17
C GLN A 222 -8.73 -13.53 16.69
N PHE A 223 -8.51 -13.06 15.46
CA PHE A 223 -9.33 -12.03 14.85
C PHE A 223 -10.80 -12.46 14.71
N LYS A 224 -11.05 -13.68 14.22
CA LYS A 224 -12.44 -14.19 14.08
C LYS A 224 -13.14 -14.24 15.43
N GLN A 225 -12.47 -14.78 16.45
CA GLN A 225 -13.02 -14.84 17.81
C GLN A 225 -13.33 -13.43 18.35
N ALA A 226 -12.40 -12.50 18.23
CA ALA A 226 -12.61 -11.12 18.65
C ALA A 226 -13.75 -10.43 17.89
N LEU A 227 -13.90 -10.72 16.59
CA LEU A 227 -14.99 -10.20 15.77
C LEU A 227 -16.35 -10.73 16.25
N ASP A 228 -16.45 -12.04 16.51
CA ASP A 228 -17.68 -12.67 16.99
C ASP A 228 -18.08 -12.16 18.39
N GLU A 229 -17.11 -11.95 19.26
CA GLU A 229 -17.32 -11.35 20.59
C GLU A 229 -17.86 -9.91 20.48
N VAL A 230 -17.24 -9.05 19.66
CA VAL A 230 -17.70 -7.67 19.44
C VAL A 230 -19.09 -7.65 18.83
N ASN A 231 -19.35 -8.49 17.82
CA ASN A 231 -20.67 -8.57 17.20
C ASN A 231 -21.75 -9.02 18.19
N SER A 232 -21.41 -9.93 19.10
CA SER A 232 -22.32 -10.33 20.18
C SER A 232 -22.60 -9.17 21.12
N ARG A 233 -21.57 -8.44 21.57
CA ARG A 233 -21.75 -7.26 22.45
C ARG A 233 -22.55 -6.15 21.77
N ARG A 234 -22.32 -5.89 20.48
CA ARG A 234 -23.12 -4.95 19.68
C ARG A 234 -24.59 -5.32 19.66
N MET A 235 -24.90 -6.59 19.39
CA MET A 235 -26.28 -7.07 19.37
C MET A 235 -26.96 -6.94 20.73
N TYR A 236 -26.27 -7.31 21.82
CA TYR A 236 -26.83 -7.20 23.17
C TYR A 236 -26.98 -5.74 23.64
N GLY A 237 -26.10 -4.84 23.20
CA GLY A 237 -26.14 -3.41 23.55
C GLY A 237 -27.08 -2.57 22.69
N LEU A 238 -27.59 -3.12 21.58
CA LEU A 238 -28.34 -2.35 20.59
C LEU A 238 -29.62 -1.74 21.14
N ALA A 239 -30.37 -2.48 21.96
CA ALA A 239 -31.60 -1.96 22.57
C ALA A 239 -31.34 -0.71 23.42
N SER A 240 -30.30 -0.76 24.26
CA SER A 240 -29.90 0.38 25.09
C SER A 240 -29.44 1.59 24.27
N ILE A 241 -28.78 1.36 23.12
CA ILE A 241 -28.43 2.45 22.19
C ILE A 241 -29.71 3.10 21.65
N ILE A 242 -30.69 2.31 21.22
CA ILE A 242 -31.94 2.80 20.66
C ILE A 242 -32.76 3.57 21.70
N GLU A 243 -32.87 3.05 22.92
CA GLU A 243 -33.54 3.73 24.02
C GLU A 243 -32.88 5.07 24.37
N ALA A 244 -31.55 5.15 24.27
CA ALA A 244 -30.79 6.38 24.53
C ALA A 244 -30.86 7.41 23.38
N SER A 245 -31.50 7.11 22.25
CA SER A 245 -31.55 7.99 21.07
C SER A 245 -32.42 9.25 21.26
N GLY A 246 -33.25 9.30 22.29
CA GLY A 246 -34.18 10.42 22.53
C GLY A 246 -35.38 10.47 21.58
N ARG A 247 -35.64 9.38 20.83
CA ARG A 247 -36.82 9.24 19.97
C ARG A 247 -38.09 8.97 20.79
N ALA A 248 -39.25 9.12 20.15
CA ALA A 248 -40.53 8.89 20.82
C ALA A 248 -40.69 7.42 21.23
N GLU A 249 -41.29 7.17 22.39
CA GLU A 249 -41.42 5.83 22.99
C GLU A 249 -42.10 4.82 22.04
N GLY A 250 -43.16 5.23 21.34
CA GLY A 250 -43.85 4.36 20.38
C GLY A 250 -42.97 3.97 19.18
N GLN A 251 -42.08 4.85 18.75
CA GLN A 251 -41.15 4.59 17.65
C GLN A 251 -40.04 3.64 18.11
N ILE A 252 -39.48 3.86 19.31
CA ILE A 252 -38.52 2.95 19.95
C ILE A 252 -39.09 1.55 20.07
N LYS A 253 -40.32 1.42 20.58
CA LYS A 253 -40.98 0.12 20.75
C LYS A 253 -41.12 -0.63 19.43
N GLY A 254 -41.63 0.02 18.39
CA GLY A 254 -41.78 -0.60 17.06
C GLY A 254 -40.43 -1.05 16.48
N TRP A 255 -39.38 -0.27 16.67
CA TRP A 255 -38.03 -0.63 16.24
C TRP A 255 -37.45 -1.83 17.00
N LEU A 256 -37.66 -1.91 18.31
CA LEU A 256 -37.21 -3.06 19.10
C LEU A 256 -37.95 -4.34 18.71
N GLU A 257 -39.25 -4.26 18.39
CA GLU A 257 -40.03 -5.39 17.86
C GLU A 257 -39.48 -5.88 16.52
N ASP A 258 -39.17 -4.96 15.60
CA ASP A 258 -38.56 -5.25 14.31
C ASP A 258 -37.19 -5.95 14.46
N ILE A 259 -36.37 -5.49 15.40
CA ILE A 259 -35.05 -6.08 15.67
C ILE A 259 -35.18 -7.52 16.18
N GLU A 260 -36.14 -7.78 17.07
CA GLU A 260 -36.38 -9.13 17.58
C GLU A 260 -36.89 -10.09 16.48
N ILE A 261 -37.64 -9.59 15.50
CA ILE A 261 -37.99 -10.38 14.30
C ILE A 261 -36.72 -10.69 13.50
N MET A 262 -35.91 -9.68 13.17
CA MET A 262 -34.68 -9.86 12.39
C MET A 262 -33.68 -10.79 13.07
N ARG A 263 -33.62 -10.79 14.40
CA ARG A 263 -32.77 -11.67 15.19
C ARG A 263 -33.20 -13.14 15.12
N LYS A 264 -34.49 -13.41 14.96
CA LYS A 264 -35.01 -14.77 14.75
C LYS A 264 -34.70 -15.28 13.34
N GLU A 265 -34.66 -14.37 12.36
CA GLU A 265 -34.39 -14.69 10.96
C GLU A 265 -32.90 -14.86 10.66
N GLU A 266 -32.02 -14.12 11.35
CA GLU A 266 -30.58 -14.16 11.15
C GLU A 266 -29.82 -14.55 12.43
N PRO A 267 -29.41 -15.83 12.59
CA PRO A 267 -28.75 -16.30 13.80
C PRO A 267 -27.30 -15.79 13.95
N HIS A 268 -26.66 -15.30 12.88
CA HIS A 268 -25.32 -14.73 12.98
C HIS A 268 -25.37 -13.27 13.42
N ASN A 269 -24.99 -13.00 14.66
CA ASN A 269 -24.99 -11.66 15.28
C ASN A 269 -24.39 -10.56 14.39
N GLY A 270 -23.25 -10.84 13.73
CA GLY A 270 -22.61 -9.85 12.85
C GLY A 270 -23.45 -9.47 11.63
N LYS A 271 -24.08 -10.46 10.99
CA LYS A 271 -24.93 -10.24 9.81
C LYS A 271 -26.28 -9.64 10.22
N CYS A 272 -26.85 -10.08 11.34
CA CYS A 272 -28.05 -9.50 11.92
C CYS A 272 -27.86 -8.01 12.22
N PHE A 273 -26.76 -7.66 12.91
CA PHE A 273 -26.42 -6.27 13.21
C PHE A 273 -26.29 -5.42 11.95
N GLN A 274 -25.57 -5.93 10.92
CA GLN A 274 -25.42 -5.24 9.65
C GLN A 274 -26.77 -4.97 8.98
N ASN A 275 -27.63 -6.00 8.87
CA ASN A 275 -28.95 -5.86 8.27
C ASN A 275 -29.80 -4.83 9.02
N ILE A 276 -29.74 -4.81 10.35
CA ILE A 276 -30.46 -3.83 11.17
C ILE A 276 -29.97 -2.42 10.85
N VAL A 277 -28.66 -2.18 10.89
CA VAL A 277 -28.07 -0.86 10.59
C VAL A 277 -28.41 -0.40 9.17
N GLU A 278 -28.36 -1.29 8.18
CA GLU A 278 -28.77 -1.00 6.80
C GLU A 278 -30.25 -0.62 6.72
N LYS A 279 -31.14 -1.38 7.36
CA LYS A 279 -32.57 -1.04 7.45
C LYS A 279 -32.78 0.33 8.10
N PHE A 280 -32.05 0.65 9.17
CA PHE A 280 -32.10 1.98 9.77
C PHE A 280 -31.63 3.07 8.83
N TYR A 281 -30.55 2.86 8.06
CA TYR A 281 -30.12 3.83 7.06
C TYR A 281 -31.20 4.11 5.99
N GLU A 282 -32.03 3.12 5.67
CA GLU A 282 -33.14 3.27 4.72
C GLU A 282 -34.34 4.03 5.31
N ILE A 283 -34.73 3.75 6.56
CA ILE A 283 -35.93 4.33 7.18
C ILE A 283 -35.66 5.64 7.96
N ASP A 284 -34.49 5.76 8.58
CA ASP A 284 -34.04 6.91 9.39
C ASP A 284 -32.50 6.95 9.40
N ARG A 285 -31.94 7.65 8.40
CA ARG A 285 -30.49 7.75 8.20
C ARG A 285 -29.74 8.23 9.44
N ASP A 286 -30.31 9.17 10.19
CA ASP A 286 -29.68 9.71 11.39
C ASP A 286 -29.60 8.66 12.49
N MET A 287 -30.63 7.82 12.61
CA MET A 287 -30.62 6.70 13.56
C MET A 287 -29.63 5.60 13.15
N GLY A 288 -29.55 5.27 11.86
CA GLY A 288 -28.54 4.33 11.35
C GLY A 288 -27.11 4.80 11.66
N GLN A 289 -26.85 6.10 11.46
CA GLN A 289 -25.58 6.72 11.81
C GLN A 289 -25.32 6.71 13.32
N TYR A 290 -26.32 7.08 14.13
CA TYR A 290 -26.21 7.07 15.59
C TYR A 290 -25.89 5.69 16.15
N ILE A 291 -26.54 4.63 15.65
CA ILE A 291 -26.23 3.25 16.02
C ILE A 291 -24.78 2.90 15.65
N ALA A 292 -24.33 3.26 14.44
CA ALA A 292 -22.97 2.98 14.00
C ALA A 292 -21.92 3.67 14.87
N ASP A 293 -22.16 4.92 15.28
CA ASP A 293 -21.25 5.74 16.08
C ASP A 293 -21.20 5.31 17.55
N MET A 294 -22.33 4.88 18.11
CA MET A 294 -22.44 4.46 19.51
C MET A 294 -22.05 3.00 19.75
N SER A 295 -21.96 2.20 18.68
CA SER A 295 -21.60 0.79 18.77
C SER A 295 -20.10 0.57 18.91
N GLU A 296 -19.70 -0.42 19.72
CA GLU A 296 -18.30 -0.81 19.91
C GLU A 296 -17.63 -1.09 18.55
N PRO A 297 -16.47 -0.51 18.20
CA PRO A 297 -15.86 -0.70 16.87
C PRO A 297 -15.39 -2.15 16.64
N VAL A 298 -15.60 -2.68 15.42
CA VAL A 298 -15.07 -4.02 15.05
C VAL A 298 -13.54 -4.03 15.00
N PRO A 299 -12.88 -5.16 15.34
CA PRO A 299 -11.46 -5.32 15.10
C PRO A 299 -11.14 -5.22 13.60
N GLN A 300 -9.90 -4.87 13.26
CA GLN A 300 -9.43 -4.79 11.87
C GLN A 300 -8.46 -5.91 11.56
N LEU A 301 -8.67 -6.57 10.42
CA LEU A 301 -7.74 -7.54 9.84
C LEU A 301 -7.16 -6.98 8.54
N TYR A 302 -5.84 -6.97 8.45
CA TYR A 302 -5.12 -6.75 7.22
C TYR A 302 -4.60 -8.10 6.71
N VAL A 303 -5.13 -8.53 5.56
CA VAL A 303 -4.63 -9.70 4.85
C VAL A 303 -3.65 -9.21 3.80
N VAL A 304 -2.36 -9.49 4.01
CA VAL A 304 -1.27 -8.85 3.26
C VAL A 304 -0.57 -9.90 2.42
N ASN A 305 -0.53 -9.69 1.11
CA ASN A 305 0.23 -10.55 0.21
C ASN A 305 1.70 -10.11 0.16
N CYS A 306 2.57 -11.07 0.39
CA CYS A 306 4.01 -10.89 0.42
C CYS A 306 4.71 -11.98 -0.39
N GLY A 307 5.92 -11.68 -0.87
CA GLY A 307 6.83 -12.66 -1.45
C GLY A 307 8.28 -12.24 -1.22
N TYR A 308 9.24 -13.00 -1.73
CA TYR A 308 10.65 -12.63 -1.64
C TYR A 308 10.97 -11.35 -2.41
N GLY A 309 11.82 -10.50 -1.81
CA GLY A 309 12.11 -9.14 -2.27
C GLY A 309 13.59 -8.83 -2.48
N PHE A 310 14.51 -9.81 -2.44
CA PHE A 310 15.93 -9.57 -2.72
C PHE A 310 16.14 -8.97 -4.12
N ALA A 311 15.45 -9.56 -5.11
CA ALA A 311 15.34 -9.06 -6.47
C ALA A 311 13.89 -8.74 -6.82
N ILE A 312 13.68 -7.55 -7.40
CA ILE A 312 12.38 -7.07 -7.87
C ILE A 312 12.49 -6.61 -9.33
N THR A 313 11.38 -6.60 -10.05
CA THR A 313 11.39 -6.09 -11.42
C THR A 313 11.44 -4.57 -11.45
N CYS A 314 11.98 -4.01 -12.54
CA CYS A 314 11.97 -2.56 -12.79
C CYS A 314 10.57 -1.95 -12.57
N HIS A 315 9.53 -2.64 -13.02
CA HIS A 315 8.13 -2.21 -12.88
C HIS A 315 7.69 -2.15 -11.42
N LYS A 316 8.02 -3.18 -10.62
CA LYS A 316 7.71 -3.22 -9.18
C LYS A 316 8.50 -2.20 -8.37
N SER A 317 9.67 -1.78 -8.87
CA SER A 317 10.50 -0.75 -8.22
C SER A 317 10.04 0.69 -8.47
N GLN A 318 9.06 0.92 -9.36
CA GLN A 318 8.61 2.26 -9.71
C GLN A 318 8.00 2.98 -8.51
N GLY A 319 8.53 4.17 -8.20
CA GLY A 319 8.10 4.97 -7.04
C GLY A 319 8.87 4.68 -5.76
N SER A 320 9.65 3.60 -5.69
CA SER A 320 10.54 3.28 -4.57
C SER A 320 11.95 3.78 -4.83
N GLU A 321 12.72 4.08 -3.78
CA GLU A 321 14.13 4.45 -3.91
C GLU A 321 14.96 3.77 -2.84
N PHE A 322 16.14 3.29 -3.21
CA PHE A 322 17.00 2.48 -2.37
C PHE A 322 18.37 3.15 -2.19
N PRO A 323 19.03 2.98 -1.03
CA PRO A 323 20.39 3.50 -0.84
C PRO A 323 21.35 3.01 -1.93
N ASN A 324 21.36 1.70 -2.18
CA ASN A 324 22.22 1.06 -3.16
C ASN A 324 21.39 0.15 -4.08
N VAL A 325 21.67 0.16 -5.38
CA VAL A 325 20.98 -0.67 -6.38
C VAL A 325 21.96 -1.47 -7.22
N CYS A 326 21.70 -2.76 -7.35
CA CYS A 326 22.35 -3.62 -8.34
C CYS A 326 21.37 -3.88 -9.49
N TYR A 327 21.60 -3.24 -10.63
CA TYR A 327 20.77 -3.34 -11.82
C TYR A 327 21.30 -4.39 -12.80
N LEU A 328 20.46 -5.34 -13.21
CA LEU A 328 20.78 -6.37 -14.19
C LEU A 328 20.28 -5.97 -15.59
N LEU A 329 21.21 -5.70 -16.49
CA LEU A 329 20.96 -5.31 -17.88
C LEU A 329 20.79 -6.55 -18.79
N GLU A 330 19.86 -7.45 -18.45
CA GLU A 330 19.55 -8.66 -19.22
C GLU A 330 19.07 -8.36 -20.65
N LYS A 331 18.31 -7.27 -20.79
CA LYS A 331 17.73 -6.81 -22.05
C LYS A 331 17.85 -5.30 -22.11
N PHE A 332 18.22 -4.82 -23.29
CA PHE A 332 18.29 -3.39 -23.53
C PHE A 332 16.90 -2.80 -23.81
N ASP A 333 16.39 -2.08 -22.82
CA ASP A 333 15.22 -1.21 -22.94
C ASP A 333 15.56 0.08 -22.19
N LYS A 334 15.67 1.17 -22.94
CA LYS A 334 16.24 2.40 -22.43
C LYS A 334 15.39 3.05 -21.31
N PRO A 335 14.06 3.21 -21.45
CA PRO A 335 13.21 3.63 -20.33
C PRO A 335 13.36 2.77 -19.07
N LEU A 336 13.49 1.45 -19.21
CA LEU A 336 13.62 0.55 -18.07
C LEU A 336 15.02 0.59 -17.44
N LEU A 337 16.07 0.77 -18.23
CA LEU A 337 17.44 1.03 -17.76
C LEU A 337 17.49 2.32 -16.92
N TYR A 338 16.94 3.41 -17.46
CA TYR A 338 16.82 4.67 -16.73
C TYR A 338 16.03 4.49 -15.43
N THR A 339 14.90 3.78 -15.50
CA THR A 339 14.07 3.50 -14.32
C THR A 339 14.87 2.76 -13.26
N GLY A 340 15.56 1.67 -13.63
CA GLY A 340 16.33 0.86 -12.69
C GLY A 340 17.50 1.60 -12.04
N ILE A 341 18.30 2.33 -12.82
CA ILE A 341 19.44 3.10 -12.30
C ILE A 341 18.95 4.25 -11.41
N SER A 342 17.89 4.97 -11.81
CA SER A 342 17.36 6.10 -11.04
C SER A 342 16.70 5.70 -9.71
N ARG A 343 16.56 4.40 -9.39
CA ARG A 343 16.11 3.98 -8.05
C ARG A 343 17.23 4.08 -7.01
N ALA A 344 18.48 4.26 -7.44
CA ALA A 344 19.64 4.36 -6.55
C ALA A 344 19.80 5.78 -5.99
N LYS A 345 19.96 5.90 -4.66
CA LYS A 345 20.27 7.18 -3.99
C LYS A 345 21.76 7.45 -3.87
N LYS A 346 22.56 6.42 -3.62
CA LYS A 346 23.99 6.56 -3.26
C LYS A 346 24.91 5.79 -4.18
N LYS A 347 24.67 4.48 -4.36
CA LYS A 347 25.52 3.61 -5.18
C LYS A 347 24.69 2.84 -6.19
N VAL A 348 25.21 2.69 -7.39
CA VAL A 348 24.64 1.84 -8.43
C VAL A 348 25.70 0.89 -8.97
N LYS A 349 25.35 -0.38 -9.11
CA LYS A 349 26.13 -1.38 -9.81
C LYS A 349 25.32 -1.88 -10.99
N VAL A 350 25.89 -1.85 -12.18
CA VAL A 350 25.27 -2.37 -13.40
C VAL A 350 26.00 -3.64 -13.82
N ILE A 351 25.27 -4.75 -13.90
CA ILE A 351 25.77 -6.02 -14.44
C ILE A 351 25.10 -6.23 -15.80
N ASN A 352 25.88 -6.29 -16.88
CA ASN A 352 25.38 -6.37 -18.26
C ASN A 352 25.63 -7.70 -18.93
#